data_AF-A0A941GFQ2-F1
#
_entry.id   AF-A0A941GFQ2-F1
#
_cell.length_a   1.000
_cell.length_b   1.000
_cell.length_c   1.000
_cell.angle_alpha   90.00
_cell.angle_beta   90.00
_cell.angle_gamma   90.00
#
_symmetry.space_group_name_H-M   'P 1'
#
loop_
_entity.id
_entity.type
_entity.pdbx_description
1 polymer ?
#
loop_
_entity_poly.entity_id
_entity_poly.type
_entity_poly.pdbx_seq_one_letter_code
_entity_poly.pdbx_strand_id
1 'polypeptide(L)'
;PFDRPKFSDANLADEVFFRLKSPDEDYKRYLSQYAAALDLASTASGGAKAVYLSKAQDSLRSMSKWLQEKQMTAFEVTYQGKTKTLQDWAKGVSLRERARLGPEERINFRDVVNIVSGLALGQRFADIAPEYPTFSVLVTEANRKQLVGNA
;
A
#
# COMPACT_ATOMS: atom_id res chain seq x y z
N PRO A 1 -22.24 -9.76 3.92
CA PRO A 1 -20.82 -10.08 3.61
C PRO A 1 -19.89 -8.87 3.44
N PHE A 2 -20.42 -7.65 3.25
CA PHE A 2 -19.61 -6.42 3.13
C PHE A 2 -19.58 -5.57 4.40
N ASP A 3 -20.21 -6.02 5.48
CA ASP A 3 -20.21 -5.28 6.74
C ASP A 3 -18.80 -5.24 7.30
N ARG A 4 -18.32 -4.02 7.54
CA ARG A 4 -17.01 -3.81 8.12
C ARG A 4 -17.01 -4.40 9.54
N PRO A 5 -15.94 -5.10 9.95
CA PRO A 5 -15.76 -5.48 11.34
C PRO A 5 -15.89 -4.24 12.23
N LYS A 6 -16.49 -4.40 13.41
CA LYS A 6 -16.52 -3.30 14.40
C LYS A 6 -15.08 -2.97 14.77
N PHE A 7 -14.70 -1.72 14.51
CA PHE A 7 -13.38 -1.18 14.80
C PHE A 7 -13.55 0.14 15.53
N SER A 8 -12.83 0.30 16.63
CA SER A 8 -12.74 1.54 17.39
C SER A 8 -11.30 2.00 17.35
N ASP A 9 -11.08 3.23 16.89
CA ASP A 9 -9.75 3.85 16.82
C ASP A 9 -9.40 4.46 18.18
N ALA A 10 -8.37 3.95 18.84
CA ALA A 10 -7.86 4.51 20.10
C ALA A 10 -6.97 5.74 19.86
N ASN A 11 -6.69 6.08 18.60
CA ASN A 11 -5.87 7.20 18.15
C ASN A 11 -4.44 7.15 18.73
N LEU A 12 -3.87 5.96 18.85
CA LEU A 12 -2.52 5.80 19.38
C LEU A 12 -1.50 6.45 18.42
N ALA A 13 -0.38 6.86 18.99
CA ALA A 13 0.66 7.58 18.24
C ALA A 13 1.57 6.63 17.43
N ASP A 14 1.45 5.32 17.59
CA ASP A 14 2.29 4.29 16.98
C ASP A 14 1.53 3.44 15.94
N GLU A 15 0.31 3.81 15.60
CA GLU A 15 -0.52 3.09 14.63
C GLU A 15 -0.94 3.97 13.45
N VAL A 16 -0.99 3.38 12.26
CA VAL A 16 -1.47 4.02 11.04
C VAL A 16 -2.42 3.06 10.34
N PHE A 17 -3.64 3.49 10.08
CA PHE A 17 -4.67 2.66 9.45
C PHE A 17 -4.85 3.03 7.98
N PHE A 18 -4.78 2.02 7.11
CA PHE A 18 -5.09 2.17 5.68
C PHE A 18 -6.46 1.54 5.40
N ARG A 19 -7.36 2.30 4.77
CA ARG A 19 -8.71 1.86 4.47
C ARG A 19 -9.04 2.13 3.01
N LEU A 20 -9.47 1.09 2.28
CA LEU A 20 -10.11 1.27 0.99
C LEU A 20 -11.53 1.79 1.24
N LYS A 21 -11.75 3.10 1.06
CA LYS A 21 -13.00 3.75 1.50
C LYS A 21 -14.20 3.36 0.63
N SER A 22 -14.02 3.45 -0.68
CA SER A 22 -15.10 3.20 -1.65
C SER A 22 -14.51 2.59 -2.91
N PRO A 23 -14.44 1.25 -3.01
CA PRO A 23 -14.20 0.62 -4.31
C PRO A 23 -15.35 0.99 -5.25
N ASP A 24 -15.02 1.35 -6.50
CA ASP A 24 -16.03 1.63 -7.52
C ASP A 24 -16.65 0.32 -8.05
N GLU A 25 -17.63 0.48 -8.95
CA GLU A 25 -18.37 -0.65 -9.52
C GLU A 25 -17.48 -1.58 -10.36
N ASP A 26 -16.45 -1.03 -11.02
CA ASP A 26 -15.50 -1.85 -11.77
C ASP A 26 -14.70 -2.76 -10.83
N TYR A 27 -14.17 -2.21 -9.72
CA TYR A 27 -13.45 -3.00 -8.73
C TYR A 27 -14.34 -4.07 -8.09
N LYS A 28 -15.57 -3.71 -7.70
CA LYS A 28 -16.54 -4.67 -7.15
C LYS A 28 -16.86 -5.78 -8.13
N ARG A 29 -17.01 -5.45 -9.43
CA ARG A 29 -17.24 -6.44 -10.49
C ARG A 29 -16.05 -7.39 -10.61
N TYR A 30 -14.82 -6.88 -10.67
CA TYR A 30 -13.64 -7.72 -10.76
C TYR A 30 -13.47 -8.63 -9.53
N LEU A 31 -13.72 -8.09 -8.33
CA LEU A 31 -13.68 -8.87 -7.10
C LEU A 31 -14.74 -9.98 -7.09
N SER A 32 -15.95 -9.67 -7.53
CA SER A 32 -17.05 -10.64 -7.62
C SER A 32 -16.75 -11.74 -8.64
N GLN A 33 -16.22 -11.38 -9.81
CA GLN A 33 -15.80 -12.33 -10.85
C GLN A 33 -14.65 -13.21 -10.36
N TYR A 34 -13.69 -12.64 -9.64
CA TYR A 34 -12.58 -13.38 -9.05
C TYR A 34 -13.07 -14.43 -8.06
N ALA A 35 -13.93 -14.02 -7.11
CA ALA A 35 -14.50 -14.91 -6.11
C ALA A 35 -15.33 -16.03 -6.76
N ALA A 36 -16.21 -15.69 -7.71
CA ALA A 36 -17.03 -16.66 -8.43
C ALA A 36 -16.18 -17.65 -9.25
N ALA A 37 -15.13 -17.17 -9.92
CA ALA A 37 -14.24 -18.03 -10.68
C ALA A 37 -13.45 -18.99 -9.79
N LEU A 38 -13.00 -18.55 -8.61
CA LEU A 38 -12.35 -19.42 -7.64
C LEU A 38 -13.31 -20.47 -7.06
N ASP A 39 -14.54 -20.07 -6.74
CA ASP A 39 -15.58 -20.98 -6.23
C ASP A 39 -15.90 -22.09 -7.25
N LEU A 40 -16.13 -21.71 -8.51
CA LEU A 40 -16.34 -22.66 -9.61
C LEU A 40 -15.10 -23.54 -9.87
N ALA A 41 -13.89 -22.99 -9.78
CA ALA A 41 -12.66 -23.77 -9.92
C ALA A 41 -12.47 -24.80 -8.78
N SER A 42 -13.02 -24.52 -7.60
CA SER A 42 -12.92 -25.42 -6.44
C SER A 42 -13.78 -26.68 -6.61
N THR A 43 -14.88 -26.58 -7.36
CA THR A 43 -15.84 -27.67 -7.60
C THR A 43 -15.68 -28.34 -8.96
N ALA A 44 -14.97 -27.72 -9.91
CA ALA A 44 -14.73 -28.26 -11.24
C ALA A 44 -13.47 -29.16 -11.33
N SER A 45 -13.38 -29.94 -12.41
CA SER A 45 -12.22 -30.77 -12.75
C SER A 45 -11.82 -30.60 -14.23
N GLY A 46 -10.63 -31.08 -14.59
CA GLY A 46 -10.14 -31.10 -15.98
C GLY A 46 -10.13 -29.72 -16.65
N GLY A 47 -10.57 -29.67 -17.91
CA GLY A 47 -10.56 -28.44 -18.73
C GLY A 47 -11.41 -27.31 -18.17
N ALA A 48 -12.55 -27.60 -17.55
CA ALA A 48 -13.41 -26.58 -16.94
C ALA A 48 -12.71 -25.85 -15.78
N LYS A 49 -12.00 -26.61 -14.92
CA LYS A 49 -11.19 -26.02 -13.84
C LYS A 49 -10.13 -25.07 -14.39
N ALA A 50 -9.42 -25.44 -15.45
CA ALA A 50 -8.41 -24.59 -16.07
C ALA A 50 -9.00 -23.27 -16.60
N VAL A 51 -10.19 -23.31 -17.21
CA VAL A 51 -10.91 -22.12 -17.68
C VAL A 51 -11.28 -21.19 -16.51
N TYR A 52 -11.81 -21.74 -15.42
CA TYR A 52 -12.15 -20.92 -14.25
C TYR A 52 -10.92 -20.29 -13.59
N LEU A 53 -9.82 -21.04 -13.48
CA LEU A 53 -8.55 -20.47 -12.97
C LEU A 53 -8.02 -19.36 -13.89
N SER A 54 -8.12 -19.50 -15.21
CA SER A 54 -7.76 -18.43 -16.15
C SER A 54 -8.60 -17.17 -15.91
N LYS A 55 -9.93 -17.32 -15.77
CA LYS A 55 -10.83 -16.19 -15.47
C LYS A 55 -10.48 -15.51 -14.15
N ALA A 56 -10.15 -16.29 -13.11
CA ALA A 56 -9.70 -15.73 -11.84
C ALA A 56 -8.40 -14.91 -12.03
N GLN A 57 -7.43 -15.41 -12.79
CA GLN A 57 -6.21 -14.65 -13.08
C GLN A 57 -6.50 -13.35 -13.85
N ASP A 58 -7.41 -13.37 -14.81
CA ASP A 58 -7.82 -12.17 -15.56
C ASP A 58 -8.44 -11.11 -14.64
N SER A 59 -9.38 -11.51 -13.79
CA SER A 59 -9.99 -10.62 -12.80
C SER A 59 -8.98 -10.07 -11.79
N LEU A 60 -8.00 -10.89 -11.36
CA LEU A 60 -6.92 -10.45 -10.47
C LEU A 60 -6.04 -9.38 -11.13
N ARG A 61 -5.69 -9.55 -12.41
CA ARG A 61 -4.94 -8.54 -13.17
C ARG A 61 -5.72 -7.23 -13.29
N SER A 62 -7.03 -7.31 -13.56
CA SER A 62 -7.89 -6.13 -13.62
C SER A 62 -7.99 -5.40 -12.27
N MET A 63 -8.14 -6.13 -11.17
CA MET A 63 -8.11 -5.53 -9.81
C MET A 63 -6.76 -4.85 -9.52
N SER A 64 -5.66 -5.51 -9.90
CA SER A 64 -4.31 -4.99 -9.66
C SER A 64 -4.06 -3.70 -10.42
N LYS A 65 -4.48 -3.66 -11.70
CA LYS A 65 -4.45 -2.45 -12.53
C LYS A 65 -5.29 -1.33 -11.92
N TRP A 66 -6.52 -1.63 -11.51
CA TRP A 66 -7.40 -0.66 -10.86
C TRP A 66 -6.74 -0.05 -9.61
N LEU A 67 -6.16 -0.89 -8.75
CA LEU A 67 -5.46 -0.42 -7.55
C LEU A 67 -4.28 0.48 -7.90
N GLN A 68 -3.47 0.14 -8.91
CA GLN A 68 -2.36 0.99 -9.34
C GLN A 68 -2.82 2.37 -9.81
N GLU A 69 -3.95 2.44 -10.51
CA GLU A 69 -4.51 3.67 -11.07
C GLU A 69 -5.25 4.52 -10.03
N LYS A 70 -5.90 3.88 -9.06
CA LYS A 70 -6.82 4.54 -8.11
C LYS A 70 -6.30 4.62 -6.68
N GLN A 71 -5.19 3.96 -6.33
CA GLN A 71 -4.65 3.90 -4.95
C GLN A 71 -4.63 5.26 -4.25
N MET A 72 -4.14 6.30 -4.94
CA MET A 72 -3.94 7.63 -4.36
C MET A 72 -5.23 8.30 -3.87
N THR A 73 -6.37 7.96 -4.48
CA THR A 73 -7.68 8.56 -4.18
C THR A 73 -8.66 7.59 -3.53
N ALA A 74 -8.51 6.29 -3.74
CA ALA A 74 -9.40 5.25 -3.20
C ALA A 74 -9.06 4.87 -1.76
N PHE A 75 -7.81 5.06 -1.33
CA PHE A 75 -7.38 4.80 0.04
C PHE A 75 -7.40 6.06 0.90
N GLU A 76 -7.90 5.88 2.11
CA GLU A 76 -7.70 6.79 3.22
C GLU A 76 -6.69 6.23 4.20
N VAL A 77 -5.93 7.15 4.80
CA VAL A 77 -4.98 6.88 5.86
C VAL A 77 -5.37 7.69 7.09
N THR A 78 -5.45 7.00 8.22
CA THR A 78 -5.79 7.57 9.52
C THR A 78 -4.60 7.45 10.46
N TYR A 79 -4.24 8.59 11.07
CA TYR A 79 -3.20 8.68 12.09
C TYR A 79 -3.65 9.68 13.16
N GLN A 80 -3.63 9.27 14.43
CA GLN A 80 -4.08 10.08 15.57
C GLN A 80 -5.44 10.77 15.33
N GLY A 81 -6.43 10.01 14.84
CA GLY A 81 -7.79 10.49 14.56
C GLY A 81 -7.93 11.37 13.31
N LYS A 82 -6.83 11.74 12.65
CA LYS A 82 -6.86 12.52 11.40
C LYS A 82 -6.89 11.57 10.22
N THR A 83 -7.97 11.63 9.44
CA THR A 83 -8.15 10.84 8.21
C THR A 83 -7.98 11.72 6.98
N LYS A 84 -7.14 11.28 6.04
CA LYS A 84 -6.94 11.93 4.73
C LYS A 84 -6.71 10.89 3.65
N THR A 85 -6.81 11.26 2.38
CA THR A 85 -6.43 10.37 1.27
C THR A 85 -4.92 10.13 1.22
N LEU A 86 -4.46 9.08 0.54
CA LEU A 86 -3.02 8.89 0.26
C LEU A 86 -2.42 10.10 -0.46
N GLN A 87 -3.15 10.66 -1.43
CA GLN A 87 -2.76 11.87 -2.14
C GLN A 87 -2.54 13.05 -1.19
N ASP A 88 -3.44 13.25 -0.22
CA ASP A 88 -3.34 14.36 0.73
C ASP A 88 -2.17 14.19 1.71
N TRP A 89 -1.88 12.96 2.14
CA TRP A 89 -0.71 12.67 2.98
C TRP A 89 0.61 12.88 2.23
N ALA A 90 0.63 12.62 0.94
CA ALA A 90 1.80 12.80 0.09
C ALA A 90 1.97 14.23 -0.46
N LYS A 91 1.08 15.17 -0.13
CA LYS A 91 1.17 16.56 -0.61
C LYS A 91 2.51 17.19 -0.22
N GLY A 92 3.20 17.77 -1.20
CA GLY A 92 4.52 18.38 -1.01
C GLY A 92 5.67 17.39 -0.92
N VAL A 93 5.42 16.08 -1.09
CA VAL A 93 6.44 15.04 -1.07
C VAL A 93 6.50 14.33 -2.43
N SER A 94 7.68 14.32 -3.04
CA SER A 94 7.94 13.52 -4.22
C SER A 94 8.04 12.04 -3.83
N LEU A 95 6.94 11.29 -3.99
CA LEU A 95 6.91 9.85 -3.68
C LEU A 95 7.95 9.08 -4.51
N ARG A 96 8.23 9.51 -5.74
CA ARG A 96 9.22 8.87 -6.62
C ARG A 96 10.64 9.03 -6.08
N GLU A 97 11.01 10.23 -5.62
CA GLU A 97 12.32 10.48 -5.00
C GLU A 97 12.46 9.70 -3.70
N ARG A 98 11.41 9.68 -2.87
CA ARG A 98 11.39 8.90 -1.62
C ARG A 98 11.52 7.41 -1.88
N ALA A 99 10.90 6.90 -2.95
CA ALA A 99 11.01 5.51 -3.41
C ALA A 99 12.29 5.24 -4.21
N ARG A 100 13.11 6.27 -4.51
CA ARG A 100 14.36 6.18 -5.28
C ARG A 100 14.19 5.53 -6.66
N LEU A 101 13.07 5.84 -7.32
CA LEU A 101 12.73 5.25 -8.60
C LEU A 101 13.53 5.87 -9.74
N GLY A 102 14.02 5.01 -10.64
CA GLY A 102 14.57 5.44 -11.92
C GLY A 102 13.53 6.12 -12.82
N PRO A 103 13.94 6.76 -13.93
CA PRO A 103 13.04 7.51 -14.81
C PRO A 103 11.82 6.70 -15.30
N GLU A 104 12.04 5.44 -15.66
CA GLU A 104 11.01 4.55 -16.21
C GLU A 104 10.31 3.68 -15.15
N GLU A 105 10.79 3.70 -13.91
CA GLU A 105 10.24 2.84 -12.87
C GLU A 105 8.92 3.40 -12.34
N ARG A 106 7.96 2.50 -12.11
CA ARG A 106 6.67 2.85 -11.50
C ARG A 106 6.70 2.52 -10.02
N ILE A 107 6.13 3.41 -9.21
CA ILE A 107 6.01 3.17 -7.78
C ILE A 107 5.06 2.00 -7.54
N ASN A 108 5.48 1.04 -6.72
CA ASN A 108 4.60 -0.02 -6.25
C ASN A 108 3.81 0.47 -5.02
N PHE A 109 2.65 -0.15 -4.76
CA PHE A 109 1.78 0.26 -3.66
C PHE A 109 2.44 0.10 -2.28
N ARG A 110 3.29 -0.91 -2.10
CA ARG A 110 4.03 -1.14 -0.85
C ARG A 110 4.93 0.06 -0.52
N ASP A 111 5.60 0.63 -1.51
CA ASP A 111 6.45 1.81 -1.32
C ASP A 111 5.62 3.04 -0.97
N VAL A 112 4.45 3.22 -1.60
CA VAL A 112 3.50 4.29 -1.22
C VAL A 112 3.09 4.15 0.24
N VAL A 113 2.70 2.94 0.67
CA VAL A 113 2.33 2.64 2.06
C VAL A 113 3.48 2.95 3.01
N ASN A 114 4.69 2.48 2.72
CA ASN A 114 5.86 2.70 3.57
C ASN A 114 6.21 4.19 3.70
N ILE A 115 6.17 4.94 2.59
CA ILE A 115 6.47 6.37 2.61
C ILE A 115 5.42 7.13 3.41
N VAL A 116 4.13 6.88 3.17
CA VAL A 116 3.05 7.58 3.88
C VAL A 116 3.05 7.22 5.37
N SER A 117 3.26 5.95 5.73
CA SER A 117 3.44 5.56 7.13
C SER A 117 4.63 6.25 7.78
N GLY A 118 5.75 6.37 7.08
CA GLY A 118 6.93 7.09 7.57
C GLY A 118 6.68 8.60 7.76
N LEU A 119 5.88 9.21 6.88
CA LEU A 119 5.46 10.61 7.05
C LEU A 119 4.54 10.78 8.27
N ALA A 120 3.59 9.87 8.47
CA ALA A 120 2.66 9.90 9.60
C ALA A 120 3.39 9.67 10.93
N LEU A 121 4.22 8.63 11.01
CA LEU A 121 4.94 8.22 12.22
C LEU A 121 6.21 9.03 12.51
N GLY A 122 6.56 9.99 11.65
CA GLY A 122 7.82 10.73 11.76
C GLY A 122 8.02 11.37 13.14
N GLN A 123 6.99 12.01 13.68
CA GLN A 123 7.04 12.59 15.03
C GLN A 123 7.18 11.52 16.11
N ARG A 124 6.45 10.41 15.98
CA ARG A 124 6.54 9.30 16.94
C ARG A 124 7.96 8.73 17.01
N PHE A 125 8.63 8.59 15.87
CA PHE A 125 10.03 8.15 15.85
C PHE A 125 10.96 9.15 16.53
N ALA A 126 10.77 10.45 16.30
CA ALA A 126 11.55 11.49 16.99
C ALA A 126 11.33 11.47 18.52
N ASP A 127 10.11 11.22 18.98
CA ASP A 127 9.77 11.19 20.40
C ASP A 127 10.38 9.98 21.13
N ILE A 128 10.42 8.80 20.48
CA ILE A 128 10.95 7.57 21.11
C ILE A 128 12.47 7.45 20.99
N ALA A 129 13.07 8.12 20.00
CA ALA A 129 14.50 8.04 19.74
C ALA A 129 15.03 9.42 19.30
N PRO A 130 15.09 10.40 20.22
CA PRO A 130 15.53 11.76 19.91
C PRO A 130 16.98 11.82 19.43
N GLU A 131 17.81 10.89 19.90
CA GLU A 131 19.22 10.76 19.52
C GLU A 131 19.43 9.87 18.27
N TYR A 132 18.36 9.47 17.58
CA TYR A 132 18.50 8.60 16.41
C TYR A 132 19.20 9.36 15.27
N PRO A 133 20.29 8.81 14.70
CA PRO A 133 21.08 9.54 13.72
C PRO A 133 20.30 9.78 12.43
N THR A 134 20.42 11.00 11.90
CA THR A 134 19.92 11.35 10.57
C THR A 134 21.01 11.20 9.54
N PHE A 135 20.69 10.57 8.42
CA PHE A 135 21.65 10.37 7.33
C PHE A 135 21.24 11.18 6.10
N SER A 136 22.18 11.91 5.53
CA SER A 136 21.99 12.61 4.24
C SER A 136 21.92 11.66 3.05
N VAL A 137 22.35 10.40 3.23
CA VAL A 137 22.35 9.35 2.22
C VAL A 137 21.75 8.08 2.82
N LEU A 138 21.01 7.28 2.02
CA LEU A 138 20.52 5.98 2.49
C LEU A 138 21.69 5.06 2.78
N VAL A 139 21.76 4.55 4.00
CA VAL A 139 22.75 3.55 4.39
C VAL A 139 22.32 2.18 3.88
N THR A 140 23.18 1.54 3.10
CA THR A 140 23.04 0.18 2.58
C THR A 140 24.28 -0.63 2.92
N GLU A 141 24.23 -1.95 2.77
CA GLU A 141 25.44 -2.78 2.95
C GLU A 141 26.58 -2.38 2.00
N ALA A 142 26.24 -1.89 0.81
CA ALA A 142 27.23 -1.48 -0.19
C ALA A 142 27.98 -0.20 0.20
N ASN A 143 27.30 0.79 0.81
CA ASN A 143 27.91 2.09 1.11
C ASN A 143 28.26 2.31 2.59
N ARG A 144 27.79 1.45 3.52
CA ARG A 144 28.04 1.63 4.97
C ARG A 144 29.53 1.77 5.31
N LYS A 145 30.42 1.04 4.65
CA LYS A 145 31.87 1.09 4.92
C LYS A 145 32.47 2.45 4.57
N GLN A 146 32.01 3.05 3.46
CA GLN A 146 32.45 4.38 3.03
C GLN A 146 31.88 5.48 3.93
N LEU A 147 30.64 5.31 4.40
CA LEU A 147 29.98 6.28 5.29
C LEU A 147 30.57 6.29 6.71
N VAL A 148 31.08 5.16 7.20
CA VAL A 148 31.70 5.06 8.53
C VAL A 148 33.18 5.50 8.54
N GLY A 149 33.88 5.39 7.40
CA GLY A 149 35.31 5.75 7.30
C GLY A 149 35.61 7.23 7.09
N ASN A 150 34.58 8.05 6.80
CA ASN A 150 34.71 9.49 6.58
C ASN A 150 34.20 10.33 7.78
N ALA A 151 34.06 9.70 8.95
CA ALA A 151 33.66 10.36 10.20
C ALA A 151 34.88 10.89 10.97
#